data_AF-V7CB63-F1
#
_entry.id   AF-V7CB63-F1
#
_cell.length_a   1.000
_cell.length_b   1.000
_cell.length_c   1.000
_cell.angle_alpha   90.00
_cell.angle_beta   90.00
_cell.angle_gamma   90.00
#
_symmetry.space_group_name_H-M   'P 1'
#
loop_
_entity.id
_entity.type
_entity.pdbx_description
1 polymer ?
#
loop_
_entity_poly.entity_id
_entity_poly.type
_entity_poly.pdbx_seq_one_letter_code
_entity_poly.pdbx_strand_id
1 'polypeptide(L)'
;ALDLKEGEAEAILEELVCKQNMHGENTFLIEFHIRVLDLILNNSRNESPSLPTRDGNNSWLKHGEDLIMKSYHILNDFPLDWLQEGISEYYKLDLSKKFKLMTFLCDEALNTEKLRSYIHEENSRHAKEVKEAKHKVAATKEKVKCLEKKLRSEKAKVVHSSVSPFPMEEHEALLSKIRIEVDEAHTDMLGLKGITQKAKLGCDALRIKPEFVDDPAG
;
A
#
# COMPACT_ATOMS: atom_id res chain seq x y z
N ALA A 1 -14.56 2.18 -4.98
CA ALA A 1 -14.73 3.51 -4.36
C ALA A 1 -14.52 4.63 -5.38
N LEU A 2 -13.47 4.54 -6.21
CA LEU A 2 -13.28 5.36 -7.42
C LEU A 2 -13.31 4.52 -8.72
N ASP A 3 -13.31 3.18 -8.58
CA ASP A 3 -13.44 2.17 -9.65
C ASP A 3 -12.54 2.43 -10.87
N LEU A 4 -11.27 2.75 -10.60
CA LEU A 4 -10.25 2.94 -11.62
C LEU A 4 -9.91 1.61 -12.30
N LYS A 5 -9.76 1.65 -13.62
CA LYS A 5 -9.26 0.54 -14.43
C LYS A 5 -7.73 0.49 -14.40
N GLU A 6 -7.18 -0.67 -14.72
CA GLU A 6 -5.73 -0.83 -14.91
C GLU A 6 -5.22 0.15 -15.98
N GLY A 7 -4.14 0.87 -15.68
CA GLY A 7 -3.57 1.89 -16.57
C GLY A 7 -4.26 3.26 -16.50
N GLU A 8 -5.42 3.39 -15.84
CA GLU A 8 -6.17 4.66 -15.81
C GLU A 8 -5.48 5.70 -14.92
N ALA A 9 -4.87 5.29 -13.81
CA ALA A 9 -4.12 6.18 -12.94
C ALA A 9 -2.88 6.76 -13.64
N GLU A 10 -2.18 5.92 -14.39
CA GLU A 10 -1.05 6.31 -15.23
C GLU A 10 -1.48 7.29 -16.31
N ALA A 11 -2.58 7.00 -17.01
CA ALA A 11 -3.14 7.89 -18.03
C ALA A 11 -3.53 9.26 -17.46
N ILE A 12 -4.11 9.32 -16.26
CA ILE A 12 -4.44 10.58 -15.56
C ILE A 12 -3.17 11.39 -15.27
N LEU A 13 -2.11 10.74 -14.79
CA LEU A 13 -0.83 11.40 -14.49
C LEU A 13 -0.10 11.85 -15.75
N GLU A 14 -0.10 11.01 -16.79
CA GLU A 14 0.46 11.38 -18.10
C GLU A 14 -0.28 12.59 -18.68
N GLU A 15 -1.62 12.61 -18.62
CA GLU A 15 -2.42 13.76 -19.07
C GLU A 15 -2.11 15.01 -18.26
N LEU A 16 -1.94 14.86 -16.93
CA LEU A 16 -1.60 15.98 -16.05
C LEU A 16 -0.24 16.58 -16.43
N VAL A 17 0.79 15.75 -16.63
CA VAL A 17 2.17 16.19 -16.90
C VAL A 17 2.38 16.64 -18.36
N CYS A 18 1.71 16.00 -19.32
CA CYS A 18 1.89 16.30 -20.73
C CYS A 18 1.15 17.58 -21.12
N LYS A 19 1.90 18.61 -21.53
CA LYS A 19 1.38 19.92 -22.02
C LYS A 19 0.55 19.86 -23.31
N GLN A 20 0.11 18.69 -23.76
CA GLN A 20 -0.70 18.64 -24.97
C GLN A 20 -2.06 19.28 -24.66
N ASN A 21 -2.38 20.36 -25.36
CA ASN A 21 -3.68 21.02 -25.29
C ASN A 21 -4.74 20.03 -25.77
N MET A 22 -5.31 19.27 -24.83
CA MET A 22 -6.45 18.42 -25.08
C MET A 22 -7.68 19.31 -25.22
N HIS A 23 -7.86 19.90 -26.40
CA HIS A 23 -9.12 20.49 -26.81
C HIS A 23 -10.08 19.35 -27.20
N GLY A 24 -10.63 18.69 -26.19
CA GLY A 24 -11.63 17.63 -26.35
C GLY A 24 -12.50 17.55 -25.11
N GLU A 25 -13.80 17.31 -25.31
CA GLU A 25 -14.75 17.08 -24.22
C GLU A 25 -14.36 15.81 -23.46
N ASN A 26 -14.33 15.90 -22.12
CA ASN A 26 -14.08 14.81 -21.15
C ASN A 26 -12.69 14.17 -21.20
N THR A 27 -11.76 14.74 -20.45
CA THR A 27 -10.45 14.14 -20.22
C THR A 27 -10.44 13.25 -18.98
N PHE A 28 -9.49 12.29 -18.88
CA PHE A 28 -9.40 11.36 -17.75
C PHE A 28 -9.21 12.11 -16.43
N LEU A 29 -8.48 13.23 -16.47
CA LEU A 29 -8.26 14.07 -15.31
C LEU A 29 -9.54 14.71 -14.76
N ILE A 30 -10.42 15.23 -15.64
CA ILE A 30 -11.70 15.81 -15.23
C ILE A 30 -12.61 14.71 -14.68
N GLU A 31 -12.67 13.57 -15.36
CA GLU A 31 -13.49 12.45 -14.90
C GLU A 31 -13.02 11.96 -13.52
N PHE A 32 -11.72 11.90 -13.29
CA PHE A 32 -11.16 11.60 -11.98
C PHE A 32 -11.60 12.61 -10.92
N HIS A 33 -11.48 13.91 -11.19
CA HIS A 33 -11.93 14.95 -10.26
C HIS A 33 -13.42 14.81 -9.92
N ILE A 34 -14.27 14.50 -10.89
CA ILE A 34 -15.69 14.27 -10.68
C ILE A 34 -15.91 13.05 -9.78
N ARG A 35 -15.24 11.93 -10.03
CA ARG A 35 -15.36 10.71 -9.20
C ARG A 35 -14.90 10.94 -7.76
N VAL A 36 -13.82 11.70 -7.58
CA VAL A 36 -13.32 12.06 -6.23
C VAL A 36 -14.30 12.99 -5.52
N LEU A 37 -14.83 14.01 -6.21
CA LEU A 37 -15.86 14.88 -5.64
C LEU A 37 -17.13 14.12 -5.27
N ASP A 38 -17.59 13.22 -6.13
CA ASP A 38 -18.74 12.36 -5.83
C ASP A 38 -18.50 11.52 -4.56
N LEU A 39 -17.30 10.96 -4.41
CA LEU A 39 -16.91 10.24 -3.19
C LEU A 39 -16.93 11.14 -1.94
N ILE A 40 -16.46 12.39 -2.04
CA ILE A 40 -16.46 13.36 -0.94
C ILE A 40 -17.89 13.77 -0.56
N LEU A 41 -18.74 14.02 -1.55
CA LEU A 41 -20.12 14.44 -1.32
C LEU A 41 -20.98 13.29 -0.78
N ASN A 42 -20.72 12.07 -1.24
CA ASN A 42 -21.38 10.85 -0.78
C ASN A 42 -20.75 10.27 0.50
N ASN A 43 -19.99 11.08 1.25
CA ASN A 43 -19.37 10.71 2.52
C ASN A 43 -20.39 10.44 3.66
N SER A 44 -21.69 10.64 3.41
CA SER A 44 -22.75 10.27 4.35
C SER A 44 -23.46 9.00 3.91
N ARG A 45 -23.89 8.15 4.85
CA ARG A 45 -24.65 6.90 4.61
C ARG A 45 -26.00 7.13 3.88
N ASN A 46 -26.44 8.36 3.76
CA ASN A 46 -27.63 8.74 3.01
C ASN A 46 -27.19 9.09 1.58
N GLU A 47 -27.61 8.26 0.63
CA GLU A 47 -27.42 8.42 -0.80
C GLU A 47 -27.79 9.86 -1.20
N SER A 48 -26.78 10.72 -1.37
CA SER A 48 -26.98 11.95 -2.11
C SER A 48 -27.05 11.59 -3.59
N PRO A 49 -27.76 12.36 -4.42
CA PRO A 49 -27.80 12.08 -5.85
C PRO A 49 -26.37 12.08 -6.38
N SER A 50 -25.96 10.95 -6.96
CA SER A 50 -24.68 10.83 -7.67
C SER A 50 -24.55 11.99 -8.65
N LEU A 51 -23.38 12.62 -8.70
CA LEU A 51 -23.14 13.66 -9.71
C LEU A 51 -23.36 13.05 -11.10
N PRO A 52 -24.17 13.68 -11.98
CA PRO A 52 -24.38 13.16 -13.32
C PRO A 52 -23.03 13.13 -14.04
N THR A 53 -22.53 11.92 -14.31
CA THR A 53 -21.28 11.65 -15.01
C THR A 53 -21.36 11.99 -16.51
N ARG A 54 -22.53 12.39 -17.01
CA ARG A 54 -22.81 12.40 -18.45
C ARG A 54 -23.91 13.37 -18.86
N ASP A 55 -23.95 14.55 -18.28
CA ASP A 55 -24.62 15.66 -18.94
C ASP A 55 -23.69 16.87 -18.81
N GLY A 56 -23.49 17.63 -19.90
CA GLY A 56 -22.50 18.70 -20.02
C GLY A 56 -22.71 19.90 -19.08
N ASN A 57 -23.43 19.70 -17.98
CA ASN A 57 -23.61 20.65 -16.92
C ASN A 57 -22.39 20.65 -15.99
N ASN A 58 -21.80 21.82 -15.89
CA ASN A 58 -20.82 22.25 -14.90
C ASN A 58 -21.32 22.16 -13.43
N SER A 59 -22.27 21.26 -13.11
CA SER A 59 -22.84 21.10 -11.77
C SER A 59 -21.79 20.66 -10.75
N TRP A 60 -20.84 19.82 -11.17
CA TRP A 60 -19.70 19.43 -10.33
C TRP A 60 -18.80 20.62 -9.98
N LEU A 61 -18.70 21.64 -10.86
CA LEU A 61 -17.89 22.84 -10.58
C LEU A 61 -18.46 23.60 -9.38
N LYS A 62 -19.78 23.70 -9.25
CA LYS A 62 -20.43 24.36 -8.10
C LYS A 62 -20.13 23.63 -6.79
N HIS A 63 -20.22 22.30 -6.80
CA HIS A 63 -19.87 21.51 -5.62
C HIS A 63 -18.37 21.59 -5.29
N GLY A 64 -17.52 21.65 -6.32
CA GLY A 64 -16.09 21.90 -6.17
C GLY A 64 -15.81 23.28 -5.58
N GLU A 65 -16.49 24.32 -6.04
CA GLU A 65 -16.41 25.69 -5.52
C GLU A 65 -16.81 25.75 -4.05
N ASP A 66 -17.94 25.15 -3.67
CA ASP A 66 -18.40 25.09 -2.28
C ASP A 66 -17.39 24.38 -1.37
N LEU A 67 -16.79 23.29 -1.87
CA LEU A 67 -15.78 22.54 -1.13
C LEU A 67 -14.50 23.35 -0.96
N ILE A 68 -14.00 23.94 -2.05
CA ILE A 68 -12.79 24.78 -2.05
C ILE A 68 -13.00 26.00 -1.15
N MET A 69 -14.17 26.64 -1.17
CA MET A 69 -14.48 27.81 -0.36
C MET A 69 -14.44 27.49 1.14
N LYS A 70 -14.96 26.33 1.57
CA LYS A 70 -14.88 25.87 2.96
C LYS A 70 -13.42 25.69 3.43
N SER A 71 -12.55 25.31 2.51
CA SER A 71 -11.13 25.04 2.77
C SER A 71 -10.20 26.10 2.16
N TYR A 72 -10.70 27.30 1.85
CA TYR A 72 -9.98 28.29 1.03
C TYR A 72 -8.63 28.72 1.64
N HIS A 73 -8.57 28.75 2.97
CA HIS A 73 -7.35 29.04 3.73
C HIS A 73 -6.21 28.04 3.47
N ILE A 74 -6.49 26.82 3.00
CA ILE A 74 -5.48 25.81 2.63
C ILE A 74 -4.98 26.05 1.20
N LEU A 75 -5.83 26.60 0.35
CA LEU A 75 -5.61 26.72 -1.08
C LEU A 75 -4.93 28.03 -1.50
N ASN A 76 -4.45 28.88 -0.57
CA ASN A 76 -3.50 29.99 -0.78
C ASN A 76 -3.59 30.63 -2.19
N ASP A 77 -4.59 31.49 -2.42
CA ASP A 77 -4.84 32.20 -3.68
C ASP A 77 -5.13 31.31 -4.91
N PHE A 78 -5.77 30.15 -4.70
CA PHE A 78 -6.24 29.35 -5.82
C PHE A 78 -7.31 30.10 -6.62
N PRO A 79 -7.18 30.23 -7.96
CA PRO A 79 -8.16 30.97 -8.74
C PRO A 79 -9.49 30.24 -8.69
N LEU A 80 -10.57 30.96 -8.38
CA LEU A 80 -11.93 30.41 -8.39
C LEU A 80 -12.72 30.80 -9.63
N ASP A 81 -12.27 31.83 -10.36
CA ASP A 81 -12.97 32.39 -11.52
C ASP A 81 -13.25 31.31 -12.59
N TRP A 82 -12.32 30.36 -12.77
CA TRP A 82 -12.49 29.25 -13.72
C TRP A 82 -13.66 28.30 -13.37
N LEU A 83 -14.04 28.18 -12.09
CA LEU A 83 -15.19 27.36 -11.67
C LEU A 83 -16.52 27.99 -12.13
N GLN A 84 -16.57 29.32 -12.18
CA GLN A 84 -17.74 30.08 -12.61
C GLN A 84 -17.83 30.17 -14.15
N GLU A 85 -16.67 30.31 -14.81
CA GLU A 85 -16.56 30.43 -16.27
C GLU A 85 -16.64 29.09 -17.00
N GLY A 86 -16.44 27.96 -16.31
CA GLY A 86 -16.70 26.62 -16.81
C GLY A 86 -15.45 25.81 -17.19
N ILE A 87 -15.67 24.59 -17.69
CA ILE A 87 -14.59 23.63 -18.02
C ILE A 87 -13.59 24.18 -19.05
N SER A 88 -14.00 25.10 -19.93
CA SER A 88 -13.09 25.76 -20.87
C SER A 88 -11.94 26.49 -20.17
N GLU A 89 -12.20 27.11 -19.02
CA GLU A 89 -11.16 27.79 -18.23
C GLU A 89 -10.32 26.83 -17.41
N TYR A 90 -10.86 25.67 -17.02
CA TYR A 90 -10.08 24.61 -16.38
C TYR A 90 -8.87 24.21 -17.23
N TYR A 91 -9.01 24.14 -18.56
CA TYR A 91 -7.91 23.81 -19.46
C TYR A 91 -6.80 24.85 -19.46
N LYS A 92 -7.12 26.12 -19.17
CA LYS A 92 -6.14 27.22 -19.09
C LYS A 92 -5.35 27.24 -17.79
N LEU A 93 -5.76 26.45 -16.78
CA LEU A 93 -4.99 26.30 -15.55
C LEU A 93 -3.61 25.71 -15.87
N ASP A 94 -2.57 26.31 -15.31
CA ASP A 94 -1.23 25.75 -15.37
C ASP A 94 -1.14 24.44 -14.57
N LEU A 95 -0.05 23.72 -14.82
CA LEU A 95 0.23 22.43 -14.19
C LEU A 95 0.21 22.51 -12.66
N SER A 96 0.81 23.57 -12.09
CA SER A 96 0.89 23.74 -10.63
C SER A 96 -0.49 23.88 -10.01
N LYS A 97 -1.40 24.61 -10.65
CA LYS A 97 -2.78 24.77 -10.20
C LYS A 97 -3.55 23.45 -10.31
N LYS A 98 -3.42 22.73 -11.42
CA LYS A 98 -4.08 21.42 -11.59
C LYS A 98 -3.61 20.40 -10.54
N PHE A 99 -2.30 20.33 -10.27
CA PHE A 99 -1.78 19.49 -9.19
C PHE A 99 -2.30 19.91 -7.81
N LYS A 100 -2.33 21.22 -7.53
CA LYS A 100 -2.83 21.73 -6.24
C LYS A 100 -4.30 21.33 -6.00
N LEU A 101 -5.14 21.43 -7.05
CA LEU A 101 -6.53 20.97 -6.99
C LEU A 101 -6.62 19.45 -6.76
N MET A 102 -5.84 18.68 -7.52
CA MET A 102 -5.78 17.22 -7.40
C MET A 102 -5.41 16.78 -5.98
N THR A 103 -4.32 17.35 -5.42
CA THR A 103 -3.87 17.05 -4.07
C THR A 103 -4.94 17.41 -3.04
N PHE A 104 -5.55 18.58 -3.17
CA PHE A 104 -6.62 19.01 -2.28
C PHE A 104 -7.82 18.04 -2.28
N LEU A 105 -8.31 17.67 -3.46
CA LEU A 105 -9.43 16.73 -3.58
C LEU A 105 -9.07 15.36 -3.01
N CYS A 106 -7.87 14.86 -3.26
CA CYS A 106 -7.41 13.60 -2.67
C CYS A 106 -7.34 13.68 -1.14
N ASP A 107 -6.85 14.77 -0.56
CA ASP A 107 -6.77 14.95 0.89
C ASP A 107 -8.16 15.00 1.54
N GLU A 108 -9.10 15.74 0.94
CA GLU A 108 -10.49 15.77 1.39
C GLU A 108 -11.16 14.39 1.26
N ALA A 109 -10.91 13.67 0.17
CA ALA A 109 -11.42 12.32 -0.01
C ALA A 109 -10.86 11.35 1.04
N LEU A 110 -9.56 11.43 1.36
CA LEU A 110 -8.93 10.62 2.41
C LEU A 110 -9.53 10.88 3.79
N ASN A 111 -10.12 12.05 4.03
CA ASN A 111 -10.83 12.37 5.27
C ASN A 111 -12.26 11.78 5.35
N THR A 112 -12.77 11.21 4.26
CA THR A 112 -14.11 10.59 4.24
C THR A 112 -14.17 9.36 5.16
N GLU A 113 -15.30 9.13 5.83
CA GLU A 113 -15.55 7.94 6.63
C GLU A 113 -15.35 6.66 5.82
N LYS A 114 -15.77 6.67 4.55
CA LYS A 114 -15.64 5.53 3.64
C LYS A 114 -14.18 5.15 3.41
N LEU A 115 -13.31 6.10 3.04
CA LEU A 115 -11.89 5.81 2.84
C LEU A 115 -11.14 5.59 4.15
N ARG A 116 -11.42 6.36 5.21
CA ARG A 116 -10.79 6.15 6.53
C ARG A 116 -11.09 4.76 7.10
N SER A 117 -12.34 4.31 7.02
CA SER A 117 -12.73 2.97 7.51
C SER A 117 -12.07 1.87 6.68
N TYR A 118 -12.05 2.02 5.36
CA TYR A 118 -11.34 1.09 4.48
C TYR A 118 -9.86 1.01 4.82
N ILE A 119 -9.15 2.15 4.90
CA ILE A 119 -7.73 2.20 5.27
C ILE A 119 -7.49 1.55 6.64
N HIS A 120 -8.35 1.82 7.61
CA HIS A 120 -8.24 1.23 8.95
C HIS A 120 -8.43 -0.30 8.93
N GLU A 121 -9.40 -0.80 8.17
CA GLU A 121 -9.66 -2.24 8.01
C GLU A 121 -8.49 -2.95 7.31
N GLU A 122 -8.00 -2.38 6.21
CA GLU A 122 -6.83 -2.87 5.47
C GLU A 122 -5.59 -2.93 6.37
N ASN A 123 -5.33 -1.86 7.13
CA ASN A 123 -4.22 -1.80 8.08
C ASN A 123 -4.35 -2.84 9.20
N SER A 124 -5.56 -3.04 9.71
CA SER A 124 -5.86 -4.04 10.75
C SER A 124 -5.62 -5.46 10.22
N ARG A 125 -6.11 -5.77 9.02
CA ARG A 125 -5.89 -7.06 8.35
C ARG A 125 -4.40 -7.30 8.13
N HIS A 126 -3.70 -6.32 7.58
CA HIS A 126 -2.27 -6.41 7.35
C HIS A 126 -1.48 -6.61 8.64
N ALA A 127 -1.81 -5.87 9.71
CA ALA A 127 -1.16 -6.03 11.01
C ALA A 127 -1.36 -7.43 11.60
N LYS A 128 -2.55 -8.02 11.42
CA LYS A 128 -2.84 -9.40 11.83
C LYS A 128 -2.00 -10.41 11.05
N GLU A 129 -1.93 -10.28 9.72
CA GLU A 129 -1.11 -11.14 8.85
C GLU A 129 0.38 -11.07 9.22
N VAL A 130 0.91 -9.86 9.44
CA VAL A 130 2.30 -9.66 9.89
C VAL A 130 2.54 -10.31 11.26
N LYS A 131 1.58 -10.21 12.19
CA LYS A 131 1.69 -10.84 13.51
C LYS A 131 1.69 -12.37 13.39
N GLU A 132 0.80 -12.95 12.60
CA GLU A 132 0.75 -14.40 12.34
C GLU A 132 2.03 -14.90 11.67
N ALA A 133 2.54 -14.18 10.67
CA ALA A 133 3.80 -14.51 10.00
C ALA A 133 4.99 -14.47 10.99
N LYS A 134 5.06 -13.46 11.86
CA LYS A 134 6.06 -13.38 12.93
C LYS A 134 5.97 -14.55 13.91
N HIS A 135 4.75 -14.96 14.29
CA HIS A 135 4.56 -16.13 15.16
C HIS A 135 5.05 -17.43 14.49
N LYS A 136 4.76 -17.62 13.19
CA LYS A 136 5.28 -18.77 12.42
C LYS A 136 6.80 -18.78 12.38
N VAL A 137 7.44 -17.64 12.08
CA VAL A 137 8.91 -17.52 12.08
C VAL A 137 9.49 -17.83 13.46
N ALA A 138 8.85 -17.34 14.54
CA ALA A 138 9.31 -17.60 15.91
C ALA A 138 9.20 -19.09 16.28
N ALA A 139 8.10 -19.75 15.91
CA ALA A 139 7.89 -21.18 16.13
C ALA A 139 8.95 -22.02 15.40
N THR A 140 9.20 -21.74 14.11
CA THR A 140 10.24 -22.45 13.34
C THR A 140 11.63 -22.18 13.90
N LYS A 141 11.92 -20.95 14.33
CA LYS A 141 13.19 -20.61 15.00
C LYS A 141 13.40 -21.42 16.28
N GLU A 142 12.34 -21.66 17.06
CA GLU A 142 12.43 -22.47 18.27
C GLU A 142 12.61 -23.97 17.94
N LYS A 143 11.95 -24.46 16.88
CA LYS A 143 12.18 -25.82 16.35
C LYS A 143 13.66 -26.04 15.97
N VAL A 144 14.26 -25.09 15.26
CA VAL A 144 15.68 -25.12 14.89
C VAL A 144 16.56 -25.23 16.14
N LYS A 145 16.37 -24.36 17.15
CA LYS A 145 17.15 -24.43 18.40
C LYS A 145 16.99 -25.76 19.13
N CYS A 146 15.78 -26.32 19.16
CA CYS A 146 15.53 -27.60 19.81
C CYS A 146 16.29 -28.74 19.11
N LEU A 147 16.26 -28.77 17.77
CA LEU A 147 17.00 -29.74 16.97
C LEU A 147 18.53 -29.57 17.12
N GLU A 148 19.03 -28.34 17.14
CA GLU A 148 20.45 -28.07 17.41
C GLU A 148 20.88 -28.54 18.80
N LYS A 149 20.03 -28.35 19.83
CA LYS A 149 20.30 -28.83 21.19
C LYS A 149 20.32 -30.36 21.21
N LYS A 150 19.37 -31.02 20.53
CA LYS A 150 19.31 -32.47 20.38
C LYS A 150 20.56 -33.02 19.67
N LEU A 151 21.01 -32.36 18.61
CA LEU A 151 22.24 -32.71 17.90
C LEU A 151 23.46 -32.64 18.84
N ARG A 152 23.57 -31.59 19.65
CA ARG A 152 24.66 -31.44 20.63
C ARG A 152 24.60 -32.50 21.72
N SER A 153 23.43 -32.78 22.28
CA SER A 153 23.29 -33.82 23.31
C SER A 153 23.65 -35.20 22.78
N GLU A 154 23.27 -35.51 21.54
CA GLU A 154 23.57 -36.82 20.95
C GLU A 154 25.04 -36.98 20.60
N LYS A 155 25.72 -35.91 20.18
CA LYS A 155 27.19 -35.89 20.05
C LYS A 155 27.89 -36.08 21.40
N ALA A 156 27.38 -35.47 22.48
CA ALA A 156 28.00 -35.58 23.80
C ALA A 156 27.90 -37.00 24.40
N LYS A 157 26.85 -37.76 24.06
CA LYS A 157 26.71 -39.17 24.48
C LYS A 157 27.82 -40.08 23.93
N VAL A 158 28.34 -39.79 22.73
CA VAL A 158 29.48 -40.53 22.14
C VAL A 158 30.75 -40.32 22.95
N VAL A 159 30.96 -39.10 23.47
CA VAL A 159 32.17 -38.74 24.22
C VAL A 159 32.18 -39.39 25.62
N HIS A 160 31.02 -39.65 26.21
CA HIS A 160 30.91 -40.23 27.56
C HIS A 160 30.82 -41.76 27.62
N SER A 161 30.60 -42.45 26.50
CA SER A 161 30.52 -43.91 26.46
C SER A 161 31.88 -44.53 26.13
N SER A 162 32.76 -44.60 27.12
CA SER A 162 34.06 -45.31 27.02
C SER A 162 33.98 -46.81 27.34
N VAL A 163 32.78 -47.39 27.56
CA VAL A 163 32.62 -48.73 28.15
C VAL A 163 31.68 -49.69 27.36
N SER A 164 31.13 -49.31 26.21
CA SER A 164 30.30 -50.27 25.42
C SER A 164 30.37 -50.04 23.91
N PRO A 165 30.55 -51.09 23.08
CA PRO A 165 30.44 -51.02 21.64
C PRO A 165 28.95 -51.00 21.24
N PHE A 166 28.31 -49.84 21.36
CA PHE A 166 27.11 -49.58 20.54
C PHE A 166 27.54 -49.64 19.06
N PRO A 167 26.72 -50.15 18.13
CA PRO A 167 27.05 -50.12 16.71
C PRO A 167 27.20 -48.66 16.28
N MET A 168 28.46 -48.24 16.10
CA MET A 168 28.87 -46.85 15.81
C MET A 168 28.10 -46.28 14.62
N GLU A 169 27.73 -47.16 13.69
CA GLU A 169 27.02 -46.90 12.45
C GLU A 169 25.53 -46.50 12.65
N GLU A 170 24.84 -47.08 13.62
CA GLU A 170 23.45 -46.67 13.95
C GLU A 170 23.41 -45.28 14.61
N HIS A 171 24.42 -44.98 15.43
CA HIS A 171 24.56 -43.66 16.05
C HIS A 171 24.91 -42.59 15.02
N GLU A 172 25.83 -42.89 14.10
CA GLU A 172 26.19 -42.02 12.99
C GLU A 172 25.01 -41.76 12.06
N ALA A 173 24.20 -42.79 11.74
CA ALA A 173 22.96 -42.65 10.99
C ALA A 173 21.95 -41.73 11.70
N LEU A 174 21.82 -41.84 13.03
CA LEU A 174 20.97 -40.96 13.83
C LEU A 174 21.45 -39.50 13.80
N LEU A 175 22.75 -39.26 13.95
CA LEU A 175 23.33 -37.91 13.87
C LEU A 175 23.14 -37.28 12.49
N SER A 176 23.34 -38.07 11.43
CA SER A 176 23.12 -37.65 10.05
C SER A 176 21.67 -37.23 9.83
N LYS A 177 20.71 -38.04 10.30
CA LYS A 177 19.27 -37.71 10.24
C LYS A 177 18.93 -36.41 10.96
N ILE A 178 19.43 -36.21 12.19
CA ILE A 178 19.18 -34.98 12.95
C ILE A 178 19.78 -33.77 12.23
N ARG A 179 20.94 -33.92 11.58
CA ARG A 179 21.58 -32.84 10.81
C ARG A 179 20.74 -32.41 9.62
N ILE A 180 20.20 -33.38 8.86
CA ILE A 180 19.27 -33.10 7.76
C ILE A 180 18.05 -32.34 8.27
N GLU A 181 17.43 -32.80 9.37
CA GLU A 181 16.28 -32.12 9.97
C GLU A 181 16.60 -30.67 10.42
N VAL A 182 17.83 -30.41 10.89
CA VAL A 182 18.30 -29.05 11.23
C VAL A 182 18.42 -28.18 9.98
N ASP A 183 19.04 -28.70 8.92
CA ASP A 183 19.27 -27.96 7.67
C ASP A 183 17.95 -27.64 6.95
N GLU A 184 17.01 -28.58 6.93
CA GLU A 184 15.64 -28.37 6.43
C GLU A 184 14.92 -27.27 7.24
N ALA A 185 14.95 -27.35 8.57
CA ALA A 185 14.29 -26.36 9.43
C ALA A 185 14.92 -24.96 9.32
N HIS A 186 16.23 -24.85 9.08
CA HIS A 186 16.90 -23.59 8.79
C HIS A 186 16.45 -23.01 7.45
N THR A 187 16.34 -23.86 6.42
CA THR A 187 15.85 -23.46 5.10
C THR A 187 14.43 -22.93 5.17
N ASP A 188 13.53 -23.65 5.86
CA ASP A 188 12.15 -23.23 6.11
C ASP A 188 12.08 -21.89 6.84
N MET A 189 12.91 -21.70 7.87
CA MET A 189 12.98 -20.44 8.62
C MET A 189 13.40 -19.26 7.72
N LEU A 190 14.40 -19.46 6.86
CA LEU A 190 14.88 -18.43 5.95
C LEU A 190 13.82 -18.07 4.91
N GLY A 191 13.14 -19.06 4.33
CA GLY A 191 12.02 -18.85 3.41
C GLY A 191 10.89 -18.03 4.04
N LEU A 192 10.46 -18.40 5.25
CA LEU A 192 9.41 -17.66 5.97
C LEU A 192 9.79 -16.22 6.31
N LYS A 193 11.07 -15.97 6.66
CA LYS A 193 11.56 -14.61 6.91
C LYS A 193 11.51 -13.75 5.66
N GLY A 194 11.92 -14.29 4.50
CA GLY A 194 11.87 -13.58 3.22
C GLY A 194 10.45 -13.18 2.83
N ILE A 195 9.50 -14.11 2.96
CA ILE A 195 8.07 -13.83 2.67
C ILE A 195 7.53 -12.76 3.63
N THR A 196 7.86 -12.83 4.91
CA THR A 196 7.39 -11.86 5.92
C THR A 196 7.93 -10.45 5.64
N GLN A 197 9.18 -10.34 5.17
CA GLN A 197 9.77 -9.04 4.81
C GLN A 197 9.10 -8.44 3.57
N LYS A 198 8.81 -9.25 2.56
CA LYS A 198 8.06 -8.81 1.37
C LYS A 198 6.63 -8.38 1.73
N ALA A 199 5.94 -9.15 2.57
CA ALA A 199 4.60 -8.81 3.03
C ALA A 199 4.56 -7.45 3.74
N LYS A 200 5.54 -7.17 4.63
CA LYS A 200 5.66 -5.89 5.34
C LYS A 200 5.75 -4.66 4.42
N LEU A 201 6.18 -4.83 3.17
CA LEU A 201 6.37 -3.75 2.19
C LEU A 201 5.18 -3.60 1.21
N GLY A 202 4.26 -4.56 1.15
CA GLY A 202 3.38 -4.73 -0.02
C GLY A 202 1.89 -4.43 0.21
N CYS A 203 1.50 -3.65 1.22
CA CYS A 203 0.12 -3.22 1.36
C CYS A 203 -0.01 -1.79 0.82
N ASP A 204 -0.71 -1.63 -0.31
CA ASP A 204 -0.91 -0.34 -1.01
C ASP A 204 -1.70 0.68 -0.17
N ALA A 205 -2.45 0.20 0.84
CA ALA A 205 -3.13 1.04 1.81
C ALA A 205 -2.20 1.63 2.89
N LEU A 206 -0.96 1.13 2.99
CA LEU A 206 0.05 1.71 3.86
C LEU A 206 0.65 2.94 3.19
N ARG A 207 0.76 4.02 3.96
CA ARG A 207 1.48 5.21 3.51
C ARG A 207 2.92 4.83 3.18
N ILE A 208 3.28 4.93 1.91
CA ILE A 208 4.65 4.76 1.46
C ILE A 208 5.48 5.87 2.11
N LYS A 209 6.51 5.49 2.87
CA LYS A 209 7.50 6.45 3.33
C LYS A 209 8.37 6.82 2.12
N PRO A 210 8.67 8.10 1.91
CA PRO A 210 9.63 8.48 0.87
C PRO A 210 10.96 7.77 1.13
N GLU A 211 11.47 7.03 0.15
CA GLU A 211 12.86 6.61 0.13
C GLU A 211 13.66 7.76 -0.48
N PHE A 212 14.42 8.45 0.37
CA PHE A 212 15.42 9.39 -0.09
C PHE A 212 16.63 8.58 -0.53
N VAL A 213 16.86 8.52 -1.84
CA VAL A 213 18.12 8.01 -2.37
C VAL A 213 19.13 9.13 -2.20
N ASP A 214 20.10 8.94 -1.31
CA ASP A 214 21.24 9.85 -1.21
C ASP A 214 21.98 9.83 -2.55
N ASP A 215 22.06 10.98 -3.22
CA ASP A 215 22.85 11.13 -4.45
C ASP A 215 24.31 10.74 -4.16
N PRO A 216 24.97 9.98 -5.06
CA PRO A 216 26.39 9.72 -4.91
C PRO A 216 27.11 11.06 -5.08
N ALA A 217 27.74 11.52 -3.99
CA ALA A 217 28.57 12.71 -3.97
C ALA A 217 29.58 12.70 -5.14
N GLY A 218 29.50 13.73 -5.97
CA GLY A 218 30.48 14.02 -7.02
C GLY A 218 31.80 14.55 -6.48
#